data_AF-A0A2W0BXM0-F1
#
_entry.id   AF-A0A2W0BXM0-F1
#
_cell.length_a   1.000
_cell.length_b   1.000
_cell.length_c   1.000
_cell.angle_alpha   90.00
_cell.angle_beta   90.00
_cell.angle_gamma   90.00
#
_symmetry.space_group_name_H-M   'P 1'
#
loop_
_entity.id
_entity.type
_entity.pdbx_description
1 polymer ?
#
loop_
_entity_poly.entity_id
_entity_poly.type
_entity_poly.pdbx_seq_one_letter_code
_entity_poly.pdbx_strand_id
1 'polypeptide(L)'
;MAPEQTALLQGTLDLLILKSLALDQMHGLGIARRVEQITRGTFQVKPGSLFPALHRMEEEGWVTSEWGESENNRRAKYYRLTKTGRKQLETESERWSRISLAIAQALASS
;
A
#
# COMPACT_ATOMS: atom_id res chain seq x y z
N MET A 1 -25.29 10.07 -0.19
CA MET A 1 -24.67 9.28 0.89
C MET A 1 -23.17 9.31 0.65
N ALA A 2 -22.37 9.73 1.62
CA ALA A 2 -20.92 9.56 1.51
C ALA A 2 -20.61 8.05 1.43
N PRO A 3 -19.68 7.59 0.59
CA PRO A 3 -19.32 6.17 0.54
C PRO A 3 -18.89 5.73 1.94
N GLU A 4 -19.39 4.57 2.39
CA GLU A 4 -18.90 3.93 3.60
C GLU A 4 -17.39 3.74 3.48
N GLN A 5 -16.62 4.37 4.36
CA GLN A 5 -15.17 4.22 4.38
C GLN A 5 -14.82 2.83 4.88
N THR A 6 -14.45 1.92 3.99
CA THR A 6 -13.95 0.61 4.38
C THR A 6 -12.60 0.79 5.09
N ALA A 7 -12.57 0.55 6.41
CA ALA A 7 -11.35 0.61 7.18
C ALA A 7 -10.38 -0.51 6.72
N LEU A 8 -9.16 -0.13 6.36
CA LEU A 8 -8.12 -1.09 6.02
C LEU A 8 -7.55 -1.72 7.30
N LEU A 9 -7.50 -3.04 7.32
CA LEU A 9 -6.65 -3.76 8.27
C LEU A 9 -5.18 -3.46 7.94
N GLN A 10 -4.34 -3.44 8.97
CA GLN A 10 -2.92 -3.09 8.84
C GLN A 10 -2.20 -3.87 7.73
N GLY A 11 -2.34 -5.20 7.71
CA GLY A 11 -1.72 -6.05 6.68
C GLY A 11 -2.23 -5.81 5.26
N THR A 12 -3.49 -5.39 5.11
CA THR A 12 -4.07 -5.05 3.80
C THR A 12 -3.48 -3.73 3.30
N LEU A 13 -3.31 -2.73 4.17
CA LEU A 13 -2.68 -1.47 3.80
C LEU A 13 -1.22 -1.68 3.37
N ASP A 14 -0.46 -2.46 4.13
CA ASP A 14 0.95 -2.73 3.83
C ASP A 14 1.10 -3.39 2.45
N LEU A 15 0.26 -4.38 2.11
CA LEU A 15 0.22 -4.99 0.77
C LEU A 15 -0.06 -3.95 -0.33
N LEU A 16 -1.03 -3.05 -0.13
CA LEU A 16 -1.37 -2.03 -1.11
C LEU A 16 -0.25 -1.00 -1.30
N ILE A 17 0.47 -0.64 -0.24
CA ILE A 17 1.67 0.22 -0.31
C ILE A 17 2.78 -0.50 -1.09
N LEU A 18 3.09 -1.75 -0.74
CA LEU A 18 4.09 -2.55 -1.46
C LEU A 18 3.76 -2.65 -2.95
N LYS A 19 2.50 -2.91 -3.29
CA LYS A 19 2.03 -2.99 -4.67
C LYS A 19 2.15 -1.65 -5.40
N SER A 20 1.92 -0.54 -4.71
CA SER A 20 2.04 0.81 -5.28
C SER A 20 3.48 1.15 -5.65
N LEU A 21 4.45 0.67 -4.88
CA LEU A 21 5.90 0.87 -5.08
C LEU A 21 6.56 -0.20 -5.98
N ALA A 22 5.78 -1.12 -6.55
CA ALA A 22 6.32 -2.26 -7.29
C ALA A 22 7.07 -1.87 -8.58
N LEU A 23 6.65 -0.77 -9.21
CA LEU A 23 7.20 -0.31 -10.50
C LEU A 23 8.27 0.76 -10.32
N ASP A 24 8.08 1.69 -9.40
CA ASP A 24 9.02 2.79 -9.17
C ASP A 24 8.85 3.38 -7.76
N GLN A 25 9.83 4.20 -7.35
CA GLN A 25 9.77 4.98 -6.13
C GLN A 25 8.67 6.04 -6.17
N MET A 26 8.05 6.32 -5.03
CA MET A 26 7.02 7.34 -4.92
C MET A 26 7.15 8.10 -3.62
N HIS A 27 6.81 9.39 -3.64
CA HIS A 27 6.60 10.16 -2.42
C HIS A 27 5.23 9.80 -1.79
N GLY A 28 5.05 10.08 -0.49
CA GLY A 28 3.88 9.63 0.26
C GLY A 28 2.52 9.95 -0.39
N LEU A 29 2.34 11.16 -0.92
CA LEU A 29 1.10 11.53 -1.64
C LEU A 29 0.89 10.68 -2.91
N GLY A 30 1.96 10.41 -3.66
CA GLY A 30 1.94 9.52 -4.82
C GLY A 30 1.50 8.10 -4.45
N ILE A 31 1.98 7.58 -3.31
CA ILE A 31 1.55 6.27 -2.80
C ILE A 31 0.06 6.26 -2.50
N ALA A 32 -0.47 7.25 -1.76
CA ALA A 32 -1.90 7.33 -1.45
C ALA A 32 -2.76 7.38 -2.73
N ARG A 33 -2.39 8.22 -3.70
CA ARG A 33 -3.07 8.33 -5.00
C ARG A 33 -3.01 7.02 -5.79
N ARG A 34 -1.87 6.34 -5.76
CA ARG A 34 -1.70 5.05 -6.45
C ARG A 34 -2.57 3.97 -5.83
N VAL A 35 -2.66 3.89 -4.50
CA VAL A 35 -3.58 2.97 -3.81
C VAL A 35 -5.03 3.25 -4.20
N GLU A 36 -5.44 4.52 -4.19
CA GLU A 36 -6.79 4.90 -4.62
C GLU A 36 -7.06 4.47 -6.08
N GLN A 37 -6.10 4.71 -6.99
CA GLN A 37 -6.23 4.34 -8.40
C GLN A 37 -6.35 2.81 -8.60
N ILE A 38 -5.45 2.02 -8.01
CA ILE A 38 -5.45 0.55 -8.21
C ILE A 38 -6.65 -0.13 -7.53
N THR A 39 -7.23 0.51 -6.52
CA THR A 39 -8.44 0.04 -5.82
C THR A 39 -9.72 0.67 -6.35
N ARG A 40 -9.66 1.45 -7.44
CA ARG A 40 -10.81 2.13 -8.06
C ARG A 40 -11.62 2.98 -7.07
N GLY A 41 -10.93 3.64 -6.14
CA GLY A 41 -11.54 4.49 -5.12
C GLY A 41 -12.15 3.76 -3.93
N THR A 42 -12.15 2.42 -3.91
CA THR A 42 -12.64 1.64 -2.75
C THR A 42 -11.84 1.95 -1.49
N PHE A 43 -10.53 2.16 -1.62
CA PHE A 43 -9.67 2.50 -0.50
C PHE A 43 -8.99 3.85 -0.69
N GLN A 44 -9.33 4.80 0.19
CA GLN A 44 -8.68 6.09 0.30
C GLN A 44 -7.76 6.10 1.52
N VAL A 45 -6.45 6.17 1.28
CA VAL A 45 -5.46 6.14 2.35
C VAL A 45 -5.20 7.56 2.85
N LYS A 46 -5.46 7.80 4.13
CA LYS A 46 -5.21 9.09 4.78
C LYS A 46 -3.75 9.17 5.29
N PRO A 47 -3.18 10.38 5.41
CA PRO A 47 -1.86 10.57 6.00
C PRO A 47 -1.67 9.88 7.36
N GLY A 48 -2.70 9.91 8.21
CA GLY A 48 -2.67 9.32 9.54
C GLY A 48 -2.56 7.79 9.58
N SER A 49 -2.87 7.08 8.49
CA SER A 49 -2.62 5.64 8.37
C SER A 49 -1.38 5.35 7.53
N LEU A 50 -1.13 6.16 6.49
CA LEU A 50 -0.01 5.97 5.58
C LEU A 50 1.35 6.10 6.27
N PHE A 51 1.59 7.19 6.99
CA PHE A 51 2.93 7.47 7.52
C PHE A 51 3.35 6.51 8.64
N PRO A 52 2.46 6.13 9.59
CA PRO A 52 2.78 5.07 10.52
C PRO A 52 3.06 3.73 9.84
N ALA A 53 2.34 3.39 8.77
CA ALA A 53 2.61 2.17 8.00
C ALA A 53 3.98 2.23 7.32
N LEU A 54 4.29 3.32 6.62
CA LEU A 54 5.60 3.52 5.99
C LEU A 54 6.75 3.47 7.00
N HIS A 55 6.57 4.05 8.19
CA HIS A 55 7.58 3.99 9.25
C HIS A 55 7.87 2.55 9.70
N ARG A 56 6.83 1.76 10.00
CA ARG A 56 6.99 0.34 10.33
C ARG A 56 7.62 -0.44 9.17
N MET A 57 7.20 -0.19 7.94
CA MET A 57 7.76 -0.87 6.77
C MET A 57 9.23 -0.51 6.52
N GLU A 58 9.68 0.68 6.92
CA GLU A 58 11.11 1.04 6.96
C GLU A 58 11.84 0.25 8.05
N GLU A 59 11.26 0.12 9.25
CA GLU A 59 11.82 -0.67 10.37
C GLU A 59 11.96 -2.16 10.02
N GLU A 60 10.96 -2.74 9.33
CA GLU A 60 10.96 -4.11 8.80
C GLU A 60 11.90 -4.27 7.58
N GLY A 61 12.48 -3.18 7.09
CA GLY A 61 13.37 -3.16 5.93
C GLY A 61 12.69 -3.51 4.62
N TRP A 62 11.36 -3.37 4.51
CA TRP A 62 10.62 -3.61 3.27
C TRP A 62 10.73 -2.43 2.30
N VAL A 63 10.90 -1.23 2.82
CA VAL A 63 11.14 -0.02 2.02
C VAL A 63 12.37 0.73 2.53
N THR A 64 13.03 1.44 1.63
CA THR A 64 13.97 2.52 1.98
C THR A 64 13.35 3.85 1.64
N SER A 65 13.93 4.92 2.16
CA SER A 65 13.56 6.26 1.77
C SER A 65 14.74 7.17 1.49
N GLU A 66 14.47 8.21 0.71
CA GLU A 66 15.42 9.27 0.38
C GLU A 66 14.66 10.60 0.27
N TRP A 67 15.33 11.70 0.62
CA TRP A 67 14.78 13.03 0.35
C TRP A 67 15.05 13.40 -1.10
N GLY A 68 14.02 13.87 -1.79
CA GLY A 68 14.11 14.37 -3.16
C GLY A 68 13.26 15.62 -3.37
N GLU A 69 13.35 16.19 -4.57
CA GLU A 69 12.50 17.30 -5.01
C GLU A 69 11.24 16.73 -5.66
N SER A 70 10.07 17.18 -5.21
CA SER A 70 8.80 16.89 -5.88
C SER A 70 8.59 17.79 -7.10
N GLU A 71 7.59 17.46 -7.91
CA GLU A 71 7.21 18.18 -9.14
C GLU A 71 6.96 19.70 -8.95
N ASN A 72 6.75 20.15 -7.72
CA ASN A 72 6.57 21.54 -7.33
C ASN A 72 7.76 22.14 -6.57
N ASN A 73 8.97 21.58 -6.73
CA ASN A 73 10.22 21.99 -6.08
C ASN A 73 10.14 22.04 -4.54
N ARG A 74 9.31 21.19 -3.94
CA ARG A 74 9.28 21.01 -2.48
C ARG A 74 10.06 19.76 -2.10
N ARG A 75 10.73 19.78 -0.95
CA ARG A 75 11.35 18.55 -0.43
C ARG A 75 10.27 17.55 -0.05
N ALA A 76 10.36 16.35 -0.59
CA ALA A 76 9.49 15.22 -0.27
C ALA A 76 10.33 13.98 0.04
N LYS A 77 9.83 13.14 0.95
CA LYS A 77 10.40 11.84 1.24
C LYS A 77 9.86 10.83 0.21
N TYR A 78 10.75 10.27 -0.60
CA TYR A 78 10.48 9.22 -1.57
C TYR A 78 10.76 7.87 -0.95
N TYR A 79 9.94 6.87 -1.29
CA TYR A 79 10.05 5.51 -0.79
C TYR A 79 10.25 4.55 -1.95
N ARG A 80 11.05 3.51 -1.74
CA ARG A 80 11.37 2.49 -2.75
C ARG A 80 11.38 1.11 -2.11
N LEU A 81 10.90 0.09 -2.84
CA LEU A 81 11.02 -1.30 -2.38
C LEU A 81 12.49 -1.73 -2.30
N THR A 82 12.82 -2.38 -1.18
CA THR A 82 14.05 -3.18 -1.05
C THR A 82 13.89 -4.55 -1.71
N LYS A 83 14.96 -5.36 -1.70
CA LYS A 83 14.87 -6.77 -2.11
C LYS A 83 13.92 -7.57 -1.20
N THR A 84 13.99 -7.35 0.11
CA THR A 84 13.10 -7.97 1.11
C THR A 84 11.66 -7.52 0.92
N GLY A 85 11.41 -6.24 0.64
CA GLY A 85 10.07 -5.74 0.35
C GLY A 85 9.45 -6.33 -0.91
N ARG A 86 10.24 -6.58 -1.97
CA ARG A 86 9.76 -7.31 -3.15
C ARG A 86 9.34 -8.75 -2.83
N LYS A 87 10.13 -9.47 -2.03
CA LYS A 87 9.78 -10.82 -1.56
C LYS A 87 8.54 -10.81 -0.66
N GLN A 88 8.40 -9.79 0.17
CA GLN A 88 7.22 -9.62 1.01
C GLN A 88 5.97 -9.38 0.15
N LEU A 89 6.07 -8.56 -0.90
CA LEU A 89 4.97 -8.32 -1.85
C LEU A 89 4.49 -9.62 -2.49
N GLU A 90 5.41 -10.47 -2.94
CA GLU A 90 5.08 -11.80 -3.50
C GLU A 90 4.34 -12.67 -2.47
N THR A 91 4.90 -12.80 -1.28
CA THR A 91 4.36 -13.60 -0.17
C THR A 91 2.94 -13.15 0.22
N GLU A 92 2.74 -11.85 0.42
CA GLU A 92 1.44 -11.31 0.79
C GLU A 92 0.44 -11.36 -0.37
N SER A 93 0.89 -11.22 -1.62
CA SER A 93 0.00 -11.37 -2.80
C SER A 93 -0.56 -12.79 -2.88
N GLU A 94 0.27 -13.82 -2.70
CA GLU A 94 -0.16 -15.22 -2.70
C GLU A 94 -1.12 -15.52 -1.53
N ARG A 95 -0.79 -15.02 -0.34
CA ARG A 95 -1.62 -15.19 0.86
C ARG A 95 -2.99 -14.55 0.67
N TRP A 96 -3.04 -13.30 0.23
CA TRP A 96 -4.30 -12.57 0.05
C TRP A 96 -5.14 -13.12 -1.09
N SER A 97 -4.52 -13.60 -2.18
CA SER A 97 -5.25 -14.28 -3.25
C SER A 97 -6.01 -15.51 -2.74
N ARG A 98 -5.36 -16.34 -1.91
CA ARG A 98 -6.01 -17.50 -1.28
C ARG A 98 -7.14 -17.09 -0.34
N ILE A 99 -6.91 -16.09 0.52
CA ILE A 99 -7.94 -15.59 1.44
C ILE A 99 -9.13 -15.02 0.69
N SER A 100 -8.91 -14.18 -0.32
CA SER A 100 -9.99 -13.56 -1.10
C SER A 100 -10.82 -14.59 -1.83
N LEU A 101 -10.18 -15.63 -2.39
CA LEU A 101 -10.88 -16.72 -3.07
C LEU A 101 -11.74 -17.52 -2.10
N ALA A 102 -11.19 -17.90 -0.94
CA ALA A 102 -11.92 -18.64 0.08
C ALA A 102 -13.14 -17.86 0.59
N ILE A 103 -12.99 -16.56 0.85
CA ILE A 103 -14.11 -15.70 1.25
C ILE A 103 -15.15 -15.60 0.13
N ALA A 104 -14.72 -15.35 -1.11
CA ALA A 104 -15.63 -15.25 -2.25
C ALA A 104 -16.43 -16.55 -2.46
N GLN A 105 -15.80 -17.72 -2.30
CA GLN A 105 -16.46 -19.01 -2.35
C GLN A 105 -17.46 -19.20 -1.21
N ALA A 106 -17.08 -18.89 0.03
CA ALA A 106 -17.95 -19.01 1.20
C ALA A 106 -19.19 -18.09 1.11
N LEU A 107 -19.03 -16.89 0.54
CA LEU A 107 -20.15 -15.97 0.32
C LEU A 107 -21.06 -16.39 -0.85
N ALA A 108 -20.58 -17.24 -1.77
CA ALA A 108 -21.33 -17.75 -2.90
C ALA A 108 -22.00 -19.11 -2.62
N SER A 109 -21.54 -19.86 -1.61
CA SER A 109 -22.15 -21.11 -1.18
C SER A 109 -23.44 -20.84 -0.40
N SER A 110 -24.56 -21.37 -0.92
CA SER A 110 -25.85 -21.46 -0.22
C SER A 110 -25.96 -22.77 0.54
#